data_AF-A0A317SQH1-F1
#
_entry.id   AF-A0A317SQH1-F1
#
_cell.length_a   1.000
_cell.length_b   1.000
_cell.length_c   1.000
_cell.angle_alpha   90.00
_cell.angle_beta   90.00
_cell.angle_gamma   90.00
#
_symmetry.space_group_name_H-M   'P 1'
#
loop_
_entity.id
_entity.type
_entity.pdbx_description
1 polymer ?
#
loop_
_entity_poly.entity_id
_entity_poly.type
_entity_poly.pdbx_seq_one_letter_code
_entity_poly.pdbx_strand_id
1 'polypeptide(L)'
;MSPKGDRDPNAREAAADEELRQLLSNLEAEAANSTSTSTERAREEKEAVTAFPTEMSCITAFDEMYYCYSLGGQFLNVYRYGELRSCGEKAADWRFCMRTRSYGPIARKAMIMARFKEKTGRYKVGRSSEDVWEVRRVPVVGAFGAGGREVREGVD
;
A
#
# COMPACT_ATOMS: atom_id res chain seq x y z
N MET A 1 26.17 31.44 -46.90
CA MET A 1 26.36 31.55 -45.44
C MET A 1 24.97 31.54 -44.82
N SER A 2 24.46 30.38 -44.39
CA SER A 2 23.12 30.29 -43.77
C SER A 2 23.27 30.44 -42.25
N PRO A 3 22.43 31.24 -41.58
CA PRO A 3 22.51 31.40 -40.14
C PRO A 3 22.04 30.12 -39.45
N LYS A 4 22.82 29.64 -38.48
CA LYS A 4 22.40 28.56 -37.58
C LYS A 4 21.35 29.16 -36.63
N GLY A 5 20.13 28.63 -36.66
CA GLY A 5 19.11 28.98 -35.69
C GLY A 5 19.45 28.36 -34.34
N ASP A 6 19.73 29.22 -33.36
CA ASP A 6 19.84 28.81 -31.96
C ASP A 6 18.46 28.35 -31.48
N ARG A 7 18.40 27.11 -31.00
CA ARG A 7 17.17 26.48 -30.51
C ARG A 7 17.16 26.62 -28.99
N ASP A 8 16.39 27.58 -28.48
CA ASP A 8 16.33 27.86 -27.05
C ASP A 8 15.85 26.63 -26.25
N PRO A 9 16.66 26.09 -25.32
CA PRO A 9 16.28 24.90 -24.53
C PRO A 9 15.09 25.17 -23.60
N ASN A 10 14.96 26.41 -23.12
CA ASN A 10 13.91 26.86 -22.21
C ASN A 10 12.50 26.79 -22.83
N ALA A 11 12.38 26.88 -24.17
CA ALA A 11 11.09 26.82 -24.84
C ALA A 11 10.48 25.41 -24.82
N ARG A 12 11.29 24.35 -24.77
CA ARG A 12 10.81 22.97 -24.70
C ARG A 12 10.37 22.60 -23.28
N GLU A 13 11.08 23.09 -22.28
CA GLU A 13 10.74 22.89 -20.87
C GLU A 13 9.43 23.63 -20.50
N ALA A 14 9.26 24.87 -20.98
CA ALA A 14 8.01 25.60 -20.79
C ALA A 14 6.78 24.91 -21.41
N ALA A 15 6.95 24.26 -22.57
CA ALA A 15 5.89 23.47 -23.19
C ALA A 15 5.56 22.21 -22.39
N ALA A 16 6.58 21.51 -21.86
CA ALA A 16 6.38 20.32 -21.02
C ALA A 16 5.67 20.66 -19.69
N ASP A 17 5.99 21.81 -19.08
CA ASP A 17 5.32 22.28 -17.87
C ASP A 17 3.84 22.60 -18.10
N GLU A 18 3.50 23.14 -19.27
CA GLU A 18 2.11 23.40 -19.64
C GLU A 18 1.33 22.09 -19.86
N GLU A 19 1.93 21.12 -20.55
CA GLU A 19 1.34 19.79 -20.72
C GLU A 19 1.14 19.07 -19.37
N LEU A 20 2.11 19.18 -18.45
CA LEU A 20 2.00 18.61 -17.11
C LEU A 20 0.87 19.27 -16.30
N ARG A 21 0.72 20.60 -16.38
CA ARG A 21 -0.37 21.31 -15.70
C ARG A 21 -1.75 20.87 -16.21
N GLN A 22 -1.89 20.69 -17.52
CA GLN A 22 -3.13 20.18 -18.10
C GLN A 22 -3.44 18.76 -17.60
N LEU A 23 -2.42 17.89 -17.56
CA LEU A 23 -2.56 16.52 -17.07
C LEU A 23 -2.98 16.48 -15.59
N LEU A 24 -2.37 17.30 -14.74
CA LEU A 24 -2.72 17.42 -13.34
C LEU A 24 -4.16 17.90 -13.14
N SER A 25 -4.61 18.90 -13.91
CA SER A 25 -5.99 19.40 -13.83
C SER A 25 -7.04 18.35 -14.22
N ASN A 26 -6.76 17.53 -15.23
CA ASN A 26 -7.64 16.43 -15.64
C ASN A 26 -7.74 15.34 -14.56
N LEU A 27 -6.62 14.98 -13.94
CA LEU A 27 -6.61 14.00 -12.84
C LEU A 27 -7.34 14.50 -11.60
N GLU A 28 -7.23 15.79 -11.27
CA GLU A 28 -7.99 16.40 -10.17
C GLU A 28 -9.50 16.37 -10.46
N ALA A 29 -9.92 16.67 -11.69
CA ALA A 29 -11.31 16.57 -12.10
C ALA A 29 -11.84 15.12 -12.05
N GLU A 30 -11.03 14.14 -12.47
CA GLU A 30 -11.37 12.73 -12.41
C GLU A 30 -11.43 12.21 -10.96
N ALA A 31 -10.53 12.68 -10.09
CA ALA A 31 -10.55 12.40 -8.66
C ALA A 31 -11.80 12.98 -8.00
N ALA A 32 -12.20 14.21 -8.32
CA ALA A 32 -13.43 14.81 -7.83
C ALA A 32 -14.68 14.04 -8.30
N ASN A 33 -14.71 13.59 -9.55
CA ASN A 33 -15.80 12.79 -10.12
C ASN A 33 -15.85 11.36 -9.54
N SER A 34 -14.70 10.77 -9.21
CA SER A 34 -14.59 9.47 -8.55
C SER A 34 -14.96 9.54 -7.05
N THR A 35 -14.74 10.69 -6.43
CA THR A 35 -15.03 10.92 -5.00
C THR A 35 -16.54 10.97 -4.74
N SER A 36 -17.35 11.56 -5.61
CA SER A 36 -18.82 11.61 -5.42
C SER A 36 -19.46 10.22 -5.45
N THR A 37 -19.00 9.32 -6.33
CA THR A 37 -19.53 7.93 -6.42
C THR A 37 -19.03 7.04 -5.28
N SER A 38 -17.83 7.30 -4.76
CA SER A 38 -17.22 6.50 -3.69
C SER A 38 -17.69 6.91 -2.29
N THR A 39 -18.05 8.18 -2.09
CA THR A 39 -18.39 8.72 -0.76
C THR A 39 -19.80 8.33 -0.32
N GLU A 40 -20.76 8.20 -1.24
CA GLU A 40 -22.12 7.74 -0.90
C GLU A 40 -22.15 6.24 -0.58
N ARG A 41 -21.41 5.41 -1.34
CA ARG A 41 -21.30 3.97 -1.06
C ARG A 41 -20.54 3.66 0.23
N ALA A 42 -19.66 4.57 0.66
CA ALA A 42 -18.86 4.42 1.88
C ALA A 42 -19.55 4.94 3.15
N ARG A 43 -20.74 5.56 3.08
CA ARG A 43 -21.38 6.18 4.26
C ARG A 43 -22.48 5.32 4.88
N GLU A 44 -23.16 4.46 4.12
CA GLU A 44 -24.16 3.52 4.68
C GLU A 44 -23.56 2.22 5.25
N GLU A 45 -22.31 1.85 4.90
CA GLU A 45 -21.62 0.66 5.42
C GLU A 45 -20.79 0.95 6.71
N LYS A 46 -20.89 2.17 7.24
CA LYS A 46 -20.12 2.64 8.39
C LYS A 46 -20.96 2.68 9.68
N GLU A 47 -21.44 1.54 10.16
CA GLU A 47 -21.67 1.36 11.59
C GLU A 47 -21.88 -0.14 11.95
N ALA A 48 -20.88 -0.71 12.64
CA ALA A 48 -20.93 -1.93 13.45
C ALA A 48 -20.94 -3.36 12.84
N VAL A 49 -21.03 -3.57 11.52
CA VAL A 49 -20.87 -4.91 10.88
C VAL A 49 -20.20 -4.68 9.51
N THR A 50 -18.88 -4.56 9.33
CA THR A 50 -17.86 -5.62 9.39
C THR A 50 -16.47 -4.97 9.29
N ALA A 51 -15.56 -5.17 10.26
CA ALA A 51 -14.18 -4.64 10.18
C ALA A 51 -13.30 -5.28 9.07
N PHE A 52 -13.88 -6.17 8.26
CA PHE A 52 -13.18 -6.95 7.24
C PHE A 52 -13.89 -6.79 5.90
N PRO A 53 -13.14 -6.70 4.79
CA PRO A 53 -13.73 -6.54 3.47
C PRO A 53 -14.58 -7.77 3.11
N THR A 54 -15.76 -7.51 2.53
CA THR A 54 -16.70 -8.55 2.08
C THR A 54 -16.48 -8.99 0.64
N GLU A 55 -15.72 -8.20 -0.13
CA GLU A 55 -15.45 -8.45 -1.54
C GLU A 55 -13.96 -8.60 -1.81
N MET A 56 -13.63 -9.36 -2.86
CA MET A 56 -12.26 -9.56 -3.32
C MET A 56 -12.23 -9.70 -4.85
N SER A 57 -11.24 -9.10 -5.49
CA SER A 57 -10.99 -9.17 -6.94
C SER A 57 -10.02 -10.30 -7.29
N CYS A 58 -10.43 -11.20 -8.19
CA CYS A 58 -9.59 -12.34 -8.56
C CYS A 58 -8.43 -11.97 -9.50
N ILE A 59 -8.58 -10.89 -10.28
CA ILE A 59 -7.51 -10.39 -11.16
C ILE A 59 -6.37 -9.83 -10.31
N THR A 60 -6.67 -9.00 -9.31
CA THR A 60 -5.63 -8.46 -8.43
C THR A 60 -4.93 -9.58 -7.63
N ALA A 61 -5.68 -10.57 -7.16
CA ALA A 61 -5.09 -11.74 -6.49
C ALA A 61 -4.19 -12.57 -7.42
N PHE A 62 -4.53 -12.64 -8.72
CA PHE A 62 -3.69 -13.27 -9.73
C PHE A 62 -2.42 -12.48 -10.00
N ASP A 63 -2.52 -11.16 -10.18
CA ASP A 63 -1.37 -10.29 -10.44
C ASP A 63 -0.37 -10.37 -9.28
N GLU A 64 -0.85 -10.30 -8.03
CA GLU A 64 0.02 -10.45 -6.85
C GLU A 64 0.73 -11.81 -6.80
N MET A 65 0.04 -12.88 -7.15
CA MET A 65 0.64 -14.21 -7.23
C MET A 65 1.69 -14.24 -8.34
N TYR A 66 1.34 -13.77 -9.55
CA TYR A 66 2.22 -13.78 -10.71
C TYR A 66 3.48 -12.95 -10.48
N TYR A 67 3.34 -11.72 -9.95
CA TYR A 67 4.48 -10.88 -9.62
C TYR A 67 5.37 -11.51 -8.55
N CYS A 68 4.80 -12.19 -7.56
CA CYS A 68 5.60 -12.91 -6.58
C CYS A 68 6.41 -14.04 -7.22
N TYR A 69 5.83 -14.84 -8.13
CA TYR A 69 6.57 -15.90 -8.81
C TYR A 69 7.47 -15.41 -9.95
N SER A 70 7.26 -14.18 -10.42
CA SER A 70 8.04 -13.62 -11.51
C SER A 70 9.53 -13.54 -11.17
N LEU A 71 10.37 -13.85 -12.17
CA LEU A 71 11.82 -13.86 -12.00
C LEU A 71 12.37 -12.47 -11.60
N GLY A 72 11.75 -11.40 -12.11
CA GLY A 72 12.16 -10.03 -11.79
C GLY A 72 12.03 -9.69 -10.30
N GLY A 73 10.96 -10.14 -9.64
CA GLY A 73 10.74 -9.90 -8.20
C GLY A 73 11.55 -10.85 -7.29
N GLN A 74 11.83 -12.06 -7.76
CA GLN A 74 12.56 -13.07 -6.98
C GLN A 74 14.09 -12.93 -7.07
N PHE A 75 14.61 -12.36 -8.16
CA PHE A 75 16.06 -12.25 -8.38
C PHE A 75 16.80 -11.58 -7.22
N LEU A 76 16.25 -10.51 -6.65
CA LEU A 76 16.88 -9.80 -5.54
C LEU A 76 16.91 -10.64 -4.25
N ASN A 77 15.90 -11.47 -4.04
CA ASN A 77 15.83 -12.37 -2.88
C ASN A 77 16.82 -13.53 -3.02
N VAL A 78 16.94 -14.10 -4.22
CA VAL A 78 17.97 -15.11 -4.50
C VAL A 78 19.36 -14.51 -4.36
N TYR A 79 19.58 -13.30 -4.87
CA TYR A 79 20.87 -12.61 -4.73
C TYR A 79 21.23 -12.32 -3.26
N ARG A 80 20.27 -11.86 -2.45
CA ARG A 80 20.53 -11.44 -1.07
C ARG A 80 20.52 -12.58 -0.06
N TYR A 81 19.61 -13.54 -0.21
CA TYR A 81 19.35 -14.60 0.78
C TYR A 81 19.63 -16.01 0.25
N GLY A 82 19.90 -16.18 -1.06
CA GLY A 82 20.16 -17.49 -1.66
C GLY A 82 18.91 -18.37 -1.82
N GLU A 83 17.72 -17.84 -1.51
CA GLU A 83 16.46 -18.58 -1.54
C GLU A 83 15.35 -17.79 -2.24
N LEU A 84 14.39 -18.52 -2.81
CA LEU A 84 13.15 -17.96 -3.32
C LEU A 84 12.22 -17.65 -2.14
N ARG A 85 11.58 -16.47 -2.16
CA ARG A 85 10.55 -16.15 -1.16
C ARG A 85 9.37 -17.10 -1.27
N SER A 86 8.75 -17.40 -0.13
CA SER A 86 7.54 -18.21 -0.06
C SER A 86 6.31 -17.48 -0.64
N CYS A 87 6.03 -17.68 -1.92
CA CYS A 87 4.84 -17.12 -2.60
C CYS A 87 3.52 -17.88 -2.36
N GLY A 88 3.53 -18.90 -1.49
CA GLY A 88 2.40 -19.80 -1.28
C GLY A 88 1.13 -19.11 -0.76
N GLU A 89 1.27 -18.02 0.01
CA GLU A 89 0.14 -17.26 0.51
C GLU A 89 -0.65 -16.59 -0.61
N LYS A 90 0.04 -15.92 -1.55
CA LYS A 90 -0.59 -15.27 -2.71
C LYS A 90 -1.27 -16.27 -3.63
N ALA A 91 -0.64 -17.43 -3.84
CA ALA A 91 -1.26 -18.54 -4.56
C ALA A 91 -2.52 -19.07 -3.88
N ALA A 92 -2.52 -19.14 -2.54
CA ALA A 92 -3.69 -19.58 -1.77
C ALA A 92 -4.84 -18.58 -1.87
N ASP A 93 -4.56 -17.27 -1.89
CA ASP A 93 -5.56 -16.22 -2.03
C ASP A 93 -6.19 -16.23 -3.45
N TRP A 94 -5.39 -16.44 -4.50
CA TRP A 94 -5.92 -16.64 -5.85
C TRP A 94 -6.82 -17.89 -5.96
N ARG A 95 -6.36 -19.04 -5.47
CA ARG A 95 -7.18 -20.29 -5.46
C ARG A 95 -8.47 -20.11 -4.66
N PHE A 96 -8.41 -19.38 -3.55
CA PHE A 96 -9.59 -19.06 -2.74
C PHE A 96 -10.57 -18.17 -3.51
N CYS A 97 -10.11 -17.14 -4.22
CA CYS A 97 -10.96 -16.30 -5.06
C CYS A 97 -11.67 -17.11 -6.16
N MET A 98 -10.90 -17.95 -6.86
CA MET A 98 -11.45 -18.81 -7.91
C MET A 98 -12.49 -19.80 -7.37
N ARG A 99 -12.23 -20.37 -6.18
CA ARG A 99 -13.17 -21.29 -5.52
C ARG A 99 -14.42 -20.57 -5.01
N THR A 100 -14.29 -19.39 -4.42
CA THR A 100 -15.43 -18.64 -3.84
C THR A 100 -16.36 -18.08 -4.91
N ARG A 101 -15.89 -17.92 -6.15
CA ARG A 101 -16.69 -17.48 -7.29
C ARG A 101 -17.86 -18.41 -7.63
N SER A 102 -17.74 -19.72 -7.37
CA SER A 102 -18.84 -20.66 -7.65
C SER A 102 -19.96 -20.65 -6.60
N TYR A 103 -19.77 -19.97 -5.48
CA TYR A 103 -20.76 -19.87 -4.42
C TYR A 103 -21.69 -18.67 -4.64
N GLY A 104 -22.89 -18.74 -4.06
CA GLY A 104 -23.85 -17.63 -4.07
C GLY A 104 -23.31 -16.36 -3.39
N PRO A 105 -23.88 -15.19 -3.68
CA PRO A 105 -23.34 -13.89 -3.24
C PRO A 105 -23.24 -13.75 -1.72
N ILE A 106 -24.21 -14.29 -0.98
CA ILE A 106 -24.24 -14.23 0.49
C ILE A 106 -23.13 -15.13 1.08
N ALA A 107 -23.05 -16.38 0.62
CA ALA A 107 -22.04 -17.33 1.08
C ALA A 107 -20.61 -16.87 0.72
N ARG A 108 -20.43 -16.28 -0.47
CA ARG A 108 -19.17 -15.70 -0.91
C ARG A 108 -18.70 -14.60 0.05
N LYS A 109 -19.56 -13.62 0.36
CA LYS A 109 -19.21 -12.52 1.28
C LYS A 109 -18.81 -13.04 2.65
N ALA A 110 -19.58 -13.99 3.21
CA ALA A 110 -19.27 -14.60 4.51
C ALA A 110 -17.91 -15.33 4.50
N MET A 111 -17.62 -16.10 3.45
CA MET A 111 -16.34 -16.80 3.31
C MET A 111 -15.17 -15.83 3.19
N ILE A 112 -15.32 -14.76 2.40
CA ILE A 112 -14.30 -13.73 2.21
C ILE A 112 -13.99 -13.06 3.55
N MET A 113 -15.02 -12.61 4.28
CA MET A 113 -14.85 -12.02 5.61
C MET A 113 -14.12 -12.96 6.57
N ALA A 114 -14.51 -14.24 6.61
CA ALA A 114 -13.89 -15.23 7.49
C ALA A 114 -12.39 -15.39 7.19
N ARG A 115 -12.03 -15.45 5.91
CA ARG A 115 -10.62 -15.54 5.46
C ARG A 115 -9.82 -14.31 5.86
N PHE A 116 -10.37 -13.10 5.70
CA PHE A 116 -9.69 -11.86 6.12
C PHE A 116 -9.56 -11.77 7.64
N LYS A 117 -10.56 -12.24 8.40
CA LYS A 117 -10.49 -12.33 9.85
C LYS A 117 -9.38 -13.29 10.30
N GLU A 118 -9.27 -14.46 9.67
CA GLU A 118 -8.19 -15.42 9.94
C GLU A 118 -6.81 -14.84 9.60
N LYS A 119 -6.69 -14.20 8.43
CA LYS A 119 -5.44 -13.60 7.95
C LYS A 119 -4.96 -12.47 8.87
N THR A 120 -5.85 -11.57 9.25
CA THR A 120 -5.53 -10.51 10.23
C THR A 120 -5.20 -11.06 11.60
N GLY A 121 -5.88 -12.12 12.05
CA GLY A 121 -5.53 -12.85 13.27
C GLY A 121 -4.09 -13.37 13.23
N ARG A 122 -3.69 -14.02 12.13
CA ARG A 122 -2.32 -14.52 11.94
C ARG A 122 -1.28 -13.41 11.95
N TYR A 123 -1.53 -12.28 11.28
CA TYR A 123 -0.59 -11.16 11.30
C TYR A 123 -0.46 -10.50 12.67
N LYS A 124 -1.54 -10.42 13.44
CA LYS A 124 -1.53 -9.83 14.79
C LYS A 124 -0.76 -10.68 15.81
N VAL A 125 -0.75 -12.00 15.63
CA VAL A 125 -0.07 -12.95 16.53
C VAL A 125 1.39 -13.19 16.10
N GLY A 126 1.77 -12.81 14.88
CA GLY A 126 3.14 -12.94 14.40
C GLY A 126 4.15 -12.12 15.21
N ARG A 127 5.45 -12.36 14.97
CA ARG A 127 6.54 -11.63 15.64
C ARG A 127 6.35 -10.13 15.46
N SER A 128 6.04 -9.46 16.56
CA SER A 128 5.82 -8.02 16.58
C SER A 128 7.18 -7.30 16.65
N SER A 129 7.22 -6.02 16.29
CA SER A 129 8.43 -5.21 16.53
C SER A 129 8.78 -5.12 18.01
N GLU A 130 7.80 -5.26 18.91
CA GLU A 130 8.00 -5.27 20.36
C GLU A 130 8.74 -6.53 20.84
N ASP A 131 8.73 -7.62 20.05
CA ASP A 131 9.50 -8.83 20.35
C ASP A 131 11.00 -8.64 20.12
N VAL A 132 11.37 -7.69 19.25
CA VAL A 132 12.77 -7.42 18.88
C VAL A 132 13.28 -6.15 19.59
N TRP A 133 12.40 -5.19 19.87
CA TRP A 133 12.74 -3.88 20.41
C TRP A 133 11.92 -3.60 21.66
N GLU A 134 12.61 -3.33 22.77
CA GLU A 134 11.95 -2.86 23.99
C GLU A 134 11.47 -1.40 23.84
N VAL A 135 10.29 -1.12 24.38
CA VAL A 135 9.74 0.24 24.41
C VAL A 135 10.65 1.12 25.27
N ARG A 136 11.11 2.24 24.68
CA ARG A 136 11.91 3.23 25.40
C ARG A 136 11.08 3.88 26.49
N ARG A 137 11.55 3.79 27.74
CA ARG A 137 10.95 4.49 28.89
C ARG A 137 11.42 5.94 29.02
N VAL A 138 12.53 6.29 28.39
CA VAL A 138 13.16 7.62 28.50
C VAL A 138 13.13 8.30 27.12
N PRO A 139 12.78 9.60 27.05
CA PRO A 139 12.80 10.35 25.80
C PRO A 139 14.24 10.44 25.22
N VAL A 140 14.35 10.38 23.89
CA VAL A 140 15.64 10.50 23.21
C VAL A 140 16.05 11.97 23.18
N VAL A 141 17.09 12.32 23.94
CA VAL A 141 17.65 13.67 23.95
C VAL A 141 18.42 13.92 22.66
N GLY A 142 18.05 14.97 21.91
CA GLY A 142 18.80 15.41 20.73
C GLY A 142 18.65 14.54 19.47
N ALA A 143 17.57 13.75 19.34
CA ALA A 143 17.35 12.85 18.19
C ALA A 143 17.42 13.56 16.82
N PHE A 144 17.02 14.83 16.78
CA PHE A 144 17.14 15.71 15.63
C PHE A 144 17.83 16.97 16.17
N GLY A 145 19.10 17.18 15.82
CA GLY A 145 19.99 18.11 16.51
C GLY A 145 19.41 19.51 16.75
N ALA A 146 19.01 19.78 17.99
CA ALA A 146 18.96 21.10 18.61
C ALA A 146 18.81 20.95 20.15
N GLY A 147 19.94 21.05 20.85
CA GLY A 147 20.04 21.57 22.23
C GLY A 147 19.49 20.73 23.37
N GLY A 148 20.38 20.09 24.12
CA GLY A 148 20.08 19.59 25.46
C GLY A 148 19.63 20.72 26.39
N ARG A 149 18.47 20.56 27.03
CA ARG A 149 18.15 21.24 28.28
C ARG A 149 18.14 20.21 29.39
N GLU A 150 19.16 20.31 30.22
CA GLU A 150 19.33 19.65 31.51
C GLU A 150 18.06 19.82 32.36
N VAL A 151 17.34 18.74 32.61
CA VAL A 151 16.25 18.70 33.58
C VAL A 151 16.90 18.52 34.95
N ARG A 152 16.93 19.59 35.73
CA ARG A 152 17.44 19.62 37.10
C ARG A 152 16.36 19.05 38.03
N GLU A 153 16.45 17.76 38.36
CA GLU A 153 15.64 17.17 39.45
C GLU A 153 16.23 17.62 40.80
N GLY A 154 15.47 18.40 41.56
CA GLY A 154 15.72 18.66 42.96
C GLY A 154 15.19 17.50 43.80
N VAL A 155 16.09 16.89 44.57
CA VAL A 155 15.78 15.96 45.65
C VAL A 155 16.09 16.70 46.95
N ASP A 156 15.07 16.89 47.79
CA ASP A 156 15.21 17.23 49.22
C ASP A 156 15.76 16.04 50.02
#